data_AF-A0A7Y2FMA5-F1
#
_entry.id   AF-A0A7Y2FMA5-F1
#
_cell.length_a   1.000
_cell.length_b   1.000
_cell.length_c   1.000
_cell.angle_alpha   90.00
_cell.angle_beta   90.00
_cell.angle_gamma   90.00
#
_symmetry.space_group_name_H-M   'P 1'
#
loop_
_entity.id
_entity.type
_entity.pdbx_description
1 polymer ?
#
loop_
_entity_poly.entity_id
_entity_poly.type
_entity_poly.pdbx_seq_one_letter_code
_entity_poly.pdbx_strand_id
1 'polypeptide(L)'
;LKAWRTLEFARQRLKQTEPGVADAIKAIACATPPRRDATIHALKALLRALRTDQGLPWIYVNRISALDPATLWVLGPTLADETVSAMLCIRTTEPTVPAGLRSLQESVRIELPAIDPSEALLVAAGVLGPDADTEIAKHLVITGGTTVLGIEEAARTMVATGDLVHDGKRFVWREKAADRRQYIGPRALLEERFATLDTSSMRYLEVACTALPASSGQVIDAAVGLDGIPANTRRRCLEALVNDGLLSPQGKPTSELLRRAVLQRMPPARRSEVYRFVAEALHTAEPLVGPSMAATVGAYLCEGGDLERGAQAILEAGSLAADLGYSAAAVRLAAAAVQYQPDADTRSAASEISRAVRLPSGPPPDLDDERPTIPVPEATLENSAEAIVQVLKDRDHQQFDALIESAIAAGGDLTGAHCLRVVSYISREDIQSAVRALDAARKSPTRKPGAAIRISIASACLQLARGRRHDAMIDSLEALAAARTQKDGPGEAAALKMVSATCLAAGLSSDADRIDGVAAAIAS
;
A
#
# COMPACT_ATOMS: atom_id res chain seq x y z
N LEU A 1 -5.24 22.99 4.93
CA LEU A 1 -5.79 24.37 4.88
C LEU A 1 -7.22 24.57 5.40
N LYS A 2 -8.26 23.83 4.98
CA LYS A 2 -9.65 24.07 5.43
C LYS A 2 -9.83 23.85 6.95
N ALA A 3 -9.27 22.75 7.48
CA ALA A 3 -9.20 22.49 8.92
C ALA A 3 -8.36 23.54 9.67
N TRP A 4 -7.36 24.16 9.05
CA TRP A 4 -6.59 25.24 9.68
C TRP A 4 -7.40 26.53 9.85
N ARG A 5 -8.31 26.82 8.92
CA ARG A 5 -9.21 27.99 9.03
C ARG A 5 -10.23 27.82 10.15
N THR A 6 -10.68 26.59 10.41
CA THR A 6 -11.64 26.30 11.50
C THR A 6 -11.01 26.37 12.89
N LEU A 7 -9.68 26.42 13.00
CA LEU A 7 -8.95 26.55 14.26
C LEU A 7 -8.53 28.00 14.55
N GLU A 8 -9.30 28.98 14.07
CA GLU A 8 -8.90 30.40 14.09
C GLU A 8 -8.56 30.93 15.49
N PHE A 9 -9.38 30.62 16.50
CA PHE A 9 -9.16 31.05 17.88
C PHE A 9 -7.86 30.47 18.46
N ALA A 10 -7.68 29.16 18.38
CA ALA A 10 -6.46 28.49 18.83
C ALA A 10 -5.22 29.01 18.07
N ARG A 11 -5.35 29.29 16.77
CA ARG A 11 -4.28 29.89 15.96
C ARG A 11 -3.91 31.29 16.42
N GLN A 12 -4.88 32.16 16.69
CA GLN A 12 -4.60 33.53 17.14
C GLN A 12 -3.89 33.53 18.49
N ARG A 13 -4.31 32.65 19.40
CA ARG A 13 -3.65 32.45 20.69
C ARG A 13 -2.23 31.93 20.53
N LEU A 14 -2.03 30.87 19.75
CA LEU A 14 -0.68 30.33 19.47
C LEU A 14 0.23 31.36 18.81
N LYS A 15 -0.29 32.23 17.93
CA LYS A 15 0.50 33.34 17.37
C LYS A 15 1.00 34.32 18.43
N GLN A 16 0.24 34.52 19.50
CA GLN A 16 0.61 35.42 20.59
C GLN A 16 1.55 34.76 21.60
N THR A 17 1.33 33.47 21.92
CA THR A 17 2.07 32.77 22.96
C THR A 17 3.30 32.03 22.43
N GLU A 18 3.21 31.41 21.26
CA GLU A 18 4.24 30.56 20.65
C GLU A 18 4.24 30.73 19.10
N PRO A 19 4.71 31.87 18.57
CA PRO A 19 4.59 32.18 17.14
C PRO A 19 5.25 31.13 16.23
N GLY A 20 6.36 30.52 16.68
CA GLY A 20 7.02 29.42 15.95
C GLY A 20 6.16 28.17 15.79
N VAL A 21 5.28 27.87 16.77
CA VAL A 21 4.30 26.77 16.65
C VAL A 21 3.21 27.12 15.65
N ALA A 22 2.70 28.35 15.68
CA ALA A 22 1.69 28.78 14.72
C ALA A 22 2.21 28.72 13.27
N ASP A 23 3.47 29.08 13.06
CA ASP A 23 4.14 28.99 11.76
C ASP A 23 4.39 27.53 11.35
N ALA A 24 4.83 26.67 12.29
CA ALA A 24 4.98 25.24 12.04
C ALA A 24 3.65 24.57 11.63
N ILE A 25 2.54 24.87 12.30
CA ILE A 25 1.22 24.31 11.95
C ILE A 25 0.74 24.85 10.61
N LYS A 26 0.98 26.14 10.32
CA LYS A 26 0.70 26.71 8.99
C LYS A 26 1.51 25.97 7.91
N ALA A 27 2.78 25.69 8.17
CA ALA A 27 3.66 24.98 7.25
C ALA A 27 3.18 23.53 7.01
N ILE A 28 2.78 22.80 8.05
CA ILE A 28 2.13 21.47 7.94
C ILE A 28 0.85 21.58 7.10
N ALA A 29 -0.02 22.56 7.38
CA ALA A 29 -1.27 22.76 6.67
C ALA A 29 -1.09 23.11 5.18
N CYS A 30 0.11 23.59 4.83
CA CYS A 30 0.60 23.92 3.49
C CYS A 30 1.51 22.82 2.91
N ALA A 31 1.52 21.60 3.48
CA ALA A 31 2.36 20.48 3.02
C ALA A 31 3.87 20.81 2.83
N THR A 32 4.35 21.77 3.63
CA THR A 32 5.77 22.09 3.84
C THR A 32 6.12 21.78 5.31
N PRO A 33 6.07 20.52 5.75
CA PRO A 33 6.26 20.21 7.16
C PRO A 33 7.66 20.68 7.62
N PRO A 34 7.80 21.26 8.82
CA PRO A 34 9.10 21.57 9.39
C PRO A 34 9.83 20.27 9.79
N ARG A 35 11.01 20.41 10.41
CA ARG A 35 11.73 19.26 10.99
C ARG A 35 10.81 18.43 11.88
N ARG A 36 10.98 17.11 11.86
CA ARG A 36 10.13 16.15 12.57
C ARG A 36 9.86 16.54 14.03
N ASP A 37 10.88 16.92 14.78
CA ASP A 37 10.73 17.30 16.20
C ASP A 37 9.92 18.58 16.39
N ALA A 38 10.08 19.55 15.47
CA ALA A 38 9.28 20.77 15.47
C ALA A 38 7.81 20.48 15.11
N THR A 39 7.55 19.54 14.20
CA THR A 39 6.19 19.06 13.88
C THR A 39 5.53 18.41 15.08
N ILE A 40 6.24 17.51 15.77
CA ILE A 40 5.75 16.86 17.00
C ILE A 40 5.45 17.91 18.07
N HIS A 41 6.39 18.82 18.33
CA HIS A 41 6.19 19.88 19.31
C HIS A 41 4.98 20.77 18.98
N ALA A 42 4.86 21.18 17.71
CA ALA A 42 3.77 22.03 17.25
C ALA A 42 2.40 21.35 17.40
N LEU A 43 2.30 20.05 17.10
CA LEU A 43 1.07 19.28 17.30
C LEU A 43 0.72 19.12 18.79
N LYS A 44 1.71 18.86 19.66
CA LYS A 44 1.48 18.80 21.11
C LYS A 44 0.92 20.12 21.63
N ALA A 45 1.53 21.24 21.26
CA ALA A 45 1.09 22.57 21.65
C ALA A 45 -0.33 22.89 21.12
N LEU A 46 -0.64 22.52 19.87
CA LEU A 46 -1.97 22.67 19.30
C LEU A 46 -3.03 21.88 20.08
N LEU A 47 -2.78 20.59 20.37
CA LEU A 47 -3.74 19.75 21.07
C LEU A 47 -3.99 20.24 22.51
N ARG A 48 -2.96 20.73 23.20
CA ARG A 48 -3.11 21.36 24.52
C ARG A 48 -3.94 22.65 24.47
N ALA A 49 -3.71 23.49 23.46
CA ALA A 49 -4.50 24.70 23.25
C ALA A 49 -5.98 24.37 22.99
N LEU A 50 -6.25 23.41 22.09
CA LEU A 50 -7.62 22.99 21.78
C LEU A 50 -8.33 22.37 22.98
N ARG A 51 -7.62 21.61 23.81
CA ARG A 51 -8.19 21.08 25.05
C ARG A 51 -8.71 22.17 25.98
N THR A 52 -7.96 23.26 26.08
CA THR A 52 -8.31 24.40 26.93
C THR A 52 -9.54 25.14 26.40
N ASP A 53 -9.67 25.26 25.08
CA ASP A 53 -10.65 26.12 24.44
C ASP A 53 -11.95 25.38 24.05
N GLN A 54 -11.89 24.08 23.73
CA GLN A 54 -12.97 23.32 23.09
C GLN A 54 -13.24 21.93 23.69
N GLY A 55 -12.57 21.56 24.78
CA GLY A 55 -12.66 20.23 25.37
C GLY A 55 -11.79 19.21 24.64
N LEU A 56 -12.02 17.90 24.85
CA LEU A 56 -11.14 16.84 24.35
C LEU A 56 -11.02 16.90 22.81
N PRO A 57 -9.83 17.18 22.24
CA PRO A 57 -9.64 17.23 20.79
C PRO A 57 -9.65 15.83 20.17
N TRP A 58 -10.32 15.70 19.02
CA TRP A 58 -10.45 14.44 18.28
C TRP A 58 -9.72 14.54 16.95
N ILE A 59 -8.85 13.56 16.69
CA ILE A 59 -8.20 13.34 15.40
C ILE A 59 -8.92 12.16 14.75
N TYR A 60 -9.75 12.44 13.74
CA TYR A 60 -10.43 11.42 12.97
C TYR A 60 -9.69 11.13 11.66
N VAL A 61 -9.36 9.87 11.45
CA VAL A 61 -8.69 9.37 10.26
C VAL A 61 -9.62 8.39 9.58
N ASN A 62 -10.15 8.82 8.43
CA ASN A 62 -11.21 8.07 7.74
C ASN A 62 -10.73 6.71 7.20
N ARG A 63 -9.41 6.45 7.09
CA ARG A 63 -8.76 5.13 6.90
C ARG A 63 -7.29 5.16 7.30
N ILE A 64 -6.78 4.10 7.91
CA ILE A 64 -5.35 3.98 8.23
C ILE A 64 -4.45 4.03 6.98
N SER A 65 -4.90 3.41 5.89
CA SER A 65 -4.21 3.38 4.60
C SER A 65 -4.08 4.76 3.92
N ALA A 66 -4.82 5.77 4.41
CA ALA A 66 -4.71 7.14 3.93
C ALA A 66 -3.61 7.93 4.66
N LEU A 67 -2.97 7.35 5.68
CA LEU A 67 -1.84 7.93 6.38
C LEU A 67 -0.56 7.32 5.84
N ASP A 68 0.39 8.18 5.50
CA ASP A 68 1.75 7.74 5.28
C ASP A 68 2.42 7.39 6.64
N PRO A 69 3.43 6.51 6.63
CA PRO A 69 4.17 6.15 7.84
C PRO A 69 4.76 7.35 8.58
N ALA A 70 5.22 8.39 7.88
CA ALA A 70 5.81 9.56 8.52
C ALA A 70 4.80 10.28 9.41
N THR A 71 3.55 10.39 8.93
CA THR A 71 2.43 10.92 9.72
C THR A 71 2.20 10.09 10.98
N LEU A 72 2.23 8.75 10.89
CA LEU A 72 2.10 7.87 12.06
C LEU A 72 3.25 8.08 13.06
N TRP A 73 4.49 8.18 12.56
CA TRP A 73 5.70 8.45 13.37
C TRP A 73 5.77 9.85 13.99
N VAL A 74 4.84 10.74 13.63
CA VAL A 74 4.61 12.02 14.28
C VAL A 74 3.45 11.91 15.28
N LEU A 75 2.33 11.28 14.89
CA LEU A 75 1.14 11.15 15.73
C LEU A 75 1.40 10.33 17.00
N GLY A 76 2.10 9.18 16.90
CA GLY A 76 2.40 8.33 18.05
C GLY A 76 3.14 9.05 19.17
N PRO A 77 4.32 9.65 18.91
CA PRO A 77 5.06 10.42 19.92
C PRO A 77 4.34 11.68 20.41
N THR A 78 3.44 12.24 19.59
CA THR A 78 2.61 13.39 19.99
C THR A 78 1.59 12.97 21.04
N LEU A 79 0.91 11.84 20.81
CA LEU A 79 -0.19 11.34 21.64
C LEU A 79 0.28 10.51 22.83
N ALA A 80 1.49 9.93 22.78
CA ALA A 80 2.10 9.23 23.90
C ALA A 80 2.63 10.16 25.01
N ASP A 81 2.62 11.48 24.79
CA ASP A 81 3.03 12.46 25.78
C ASP A 81 1.94 12.67 26.83
N GLU A 82 2.27 12.43 28.11
CA GLU A 82 1.32 12.50 29.23
C GLU A 82 0.64 13.87 29.39
N THR A 83 1.24 14.93 28.87
CA THR A 83 0.67 16.29 28.92
C THR A 83 -0.38 16.54 27.83
N VAL A 84 -0.51 15.63 26.86
CA VAL A 84 -1.49 15.69 25.78
C VAL A 84 -2.65 14.76 26.12
N SER A 85 -3.87 15.29 26.08
CA SER A 85 -5.08 14.45 26.11
C SER A 85 -5.88 14.74 24.87
N ALA A 86 -5.89 13.77 23.95
CA ALA A 86 -6.57 13.83 22.67
C ALA A 86 -7.00 12.40 22.29
N MET A 87 -8.07 12.27 21.52
CA MET A 87 -8.53 10.98 21.03
C MET A 87 -8.18 10.81 19.55
N LEU A 88 -7.52 9.71 19.21
CA LEU A 88 -7.26 9.32 17.82
C LEU A 88 -8.24 8.21 17.43
N CYS A 89 -9.15 8.52 16.51
CA CYS A 89 -10.08 7.55 15.95
C CYS A 89 -9.66 7.23 14.52
N ILE A 90 -9.24 5.99 14.30
CA ILE A 90 -8.83 5.50 12.98
C ILE A 90 -9.80 4.40 12.56
N ARG A 91 -10.38 4.53 11.37
CA ARG A 91 -11.05 3.40 10.73
C ARG A 91 -9.99 2.51 10.07
N THR A 92 -9.94 1.23 10.41
CA THR A 92 -9.00 0.29 9.81
C THR A 92 -9.67 -1.04 9.50
N THR A 93 -9.20 -1.71 8.46
CA THR A 93 -9.45 -3.14 8.20
C THR A 93 -8.23 -3.99 8.52
N GLU A 94 -7.10 -3.35 8.86
CA GLU A 94 -5.86 -4.02 9.22
C GLU A 94 -6.01 -4.68 10.59
N PRO A 95 -5.50 -5.92 10.75
CA PRO A 95 -5.63 -6.64 12.00
C PRO A 95 -4.74 -6.05 13.10
N THR A 96 -3.66 -5.37 12.74
CA THR A 96 -2.59 -4.92 13.64
C THR A 96 -2.52 -3.40 13.77
N VAL A 97 -1.95 -2.92 14.88
CA VAL A 97 -1.66 -1.50 15.10
C VAL A 97 -0.32 -1.17 14.42
N PRO A 98 -0.26 -0.17 13.52
CA PRO A 98 0.99 0.18 12.84
C PRO A 98 2.10 0.61 13.81
N ALA A 99 3.35 0.30 13.47
CA ALA A 99 4.54 0.60 14.27
C ALA A 99 4.57 2.03 14.86
N GLY A 100 4.23 3.04 14.06
CA GLY A 100 4.23 4.45 14.49
C GLY A 100 3.24 4.78 15.61
N LEU A 101 2.26 3.92 15.88
CA LEU A 101 1.24 4.09 16.94
C LEU A 101 1.39 3.09 18.09
N ARG A 102 2.34 2.14 18.03
CA ARG A 102 2.53 1.10 19.06
C ARG A 102 2.92 1.66 20.43
N SER A 103 3.44 2.89 20.47
CA SER A 103 3.78 3.57 21.73
C SER A 103 2.57 4.02 22.54
N LEU A 104 1.36 3.95 21.98
CA LEU A 104 0.13 4.33 22.68
C LEU A 104 -0.30 3.20 23.60
N GLN A 105 -0.32 3.46 24.91
CA GLN A 105 -0.64 2.45 25.92
C GLN A 105 -2.13 2.10 25.97
N GLU A 106 -3.00 3.04 25.60
CA GLU A 106 -4.45 2.87 25.62
C GLU A 106 -4.98 2.84 24.18
N SER A 107 -5.35 1.66 23.70
CA SER A 107 -6.08 1.52 22.44
C SER A 107 -7.28 0.59 22.62
N VAL A 108 -8.42 0.97 22.06
CA VAL A 108 -9.63 0.16 22.04
C VAL A 108 -9.99 -0.07 20.58
N ARG A 109 -10.07 -1.35 20.20
CA ARG A 109 -10.58 -1.74 18.91
C ARG A 109 -12.09 -1.97 19.03
N ILE A 110 -12.86 -1.19 18.29
CA ILE A 110 -14.30 -1.37 18.17
C ILE A 110 -14.54 -2.08 16.84
N GLU A 111 -14.93 -3.34 16.92
CA GLU A 111 -15.38 -4.07 15.74
C GLU A 111 -16.85 -3.72 15.49
N LEU A 112 -17.15 -3.31 14.26
CA LEU A 112 -18.52 -3.04 13.83
C LEU A 112 -19.06 -4.34 13.21
N PRO A 113 -19.92 -5.09 13.92
CA PRO A 113 -20.48 -6.33 13.37
C PRO A 113 -21.44 -6.03 12.23
N ALA A 114 -21.77 -7.06 11.44
CA ALA A 114 -22.91 -7.00 10.55
C ALA A 114 -24.18 -6.73 11.37
N ILE A 115 -25.08 -5.88 10.85
CA ILE A 115 -26.34 -5.60 11.52
C ILE A 115 -27.26 -6.82 11.41
N ASP A 116 -28.01 -7.10 12.47
CA ASP A 116 -28.95 -8.21 12.44
C ASP A 116 -30.10 -7.93 11.45
N PRO A 117 -30.83 -8.96 10.96
CA PRO A 117 -31.90 -8.76 9.98
C PRO A 117 -33.02 -7.82 10.44
N SER A 118 -33.30 -7.74 11.74
CA SER A 118 -34.32 -6.84 12.30
C SER A 118 -33.84 -5.39 12.36
N GLU A 119 -32.58 -5.16 12.72
CA GLU A 119 -31.90 -3.86 12.62
C GLU A 119 -31.76 -3.40 11.17
N ALA A 120 -31.44 -4.32 10.25
CA ALA A 120 -31.38 -4.05 8.82
C ALA A 120 -32.72 -3.56 8.26
N LEU A 121 -33.84 -4.13 8.72
CA LEU A 121 -35.18 -3.66 8.36
C LEU A 121 -35.46 -2.25 8.90
N LEU A 122 -35.02 -1.94 10.12
CA LEU A 122 -35.14 -0.59 10.68
C LEU A 122 -34.31 0.43 9.88
N VAL A 123 -33.09 0.07 9.49
CA VAL A 123 -32.25 0.89 8.61
C VAL A 123 -32.93 1.10 7.26
N ALA A 124 -33.43 0.04 6.63
CA ALA A 124 -34.12 0.12 5.35
C ALA A 124 -35.38 1.00 5.43
N ALA A 125 -36.18 0.86 6.48
CA ALA A 125 -37.33 1.73 6.72
C ALA A 125 -36.90 3.19 6.92
N GLY A 126 -35.83 3.43 7.68
CA GLY A 126 -35.26 4.76 7.88
C GLY A 126 -34.78 5.42 6.58
N VAL A 127 -34.16 4.64 5.68
CA VAL A 127 -33.76 5.10 4.34
C VAL A 127 -34.95 5.49 3.47
N LEU A 128 -36.05 4.73 3.57
CA LEU A 128 -37.29 4.98 2.81
C LEU A 128 -38.15 6.12 3.40
N GLY A 129 -37.97 6.45 4.68
CA GLY A 129 -38.68 7.53 5.38
C GLY A 129 -39.83 7.06 6.28
N PRO A 130 -40.58 7.99 6.91
CA PRO A 130 -41.54 7.69 7.97
C PRO A 130 -42.74 6.83 7.53
N ASP A 131 -43.12 6.89 6.25
CA ASP A 131 -44.24 6.12 5.67
C ASP A 131 -43.76 4.94 4.82
N ALA A 132 -42.59 4.36 5.17
CA ALA A 132 -41.95 3.28 4.43
C ALA A 132 -42.83 2.04 4.29
N ASP A 133 -42.96 1.52 3.07
CA ASP A 133 -43.57 0.22 2.82
C ASP A 133 -42.65 -0.91 3.31
N THR A 134 -43.17 -1.76 4.20
CA THR A 134 -42.40 -2.86 4.81
C THR A 134 -41.90 -3.88 3.79
N GLU A 135 -42.64 -4.13 2.71
CA GLU A 135 -42.22 -5.07 1.67
C GLU A 135 -41.09 -4.51 0.81
N ILE A 136 -41.07 -3.18 0.58
CA ILE A 136 -39.93 -2.50 -0.05
C ILE A 136 -38.71 -2.61 0.88
N ALA A 137 -38.88 -2.32 2.17
CA ALA A 137 -37.80 -2.39 3.15
C ALA A 137 -37.17 -3.80 3.20
N LYS A 138 -37.99 -4.86 3.21
CA LYS A 138 -37.52 -6.25 3.11
C LYS A 138 -36.71 -6.50 1.85
N HIS A 139 -37.15 -6.00 0.70
CA HIS A 139 -36.41 -6.16 -0.55
C HIS A 139 -35.07 -5.43 -0.54
N LEU A 140 -35.00 -4.25 0.07
CA LEU A 140 -33.71 -3.56 0.24
C LEU A 140 -32.74 -4.40 1.08
N VAL A 141 -33.21 -5.01 2.16
CA VAL A 141 -32.39 -5.90 3.01
C VAL A 141 -31.97 -7.16 2.25
N ILE A 142 -32.88 -7.80 1.51
CA ILE A 142 -32.56 -8.99 0.68
C ILE A 142 -31.51 -8.65 -0.38
N THR A 143 -31.63 -7.49 -1.02
CA THR A 143 -30.77 -7.08 -2.13
C THR A 143 -29.41 -6.57 -1.64
N GLY A 144 -29.41 -5.72 -0.61
CA GLY A 144 -28.24 -5.03 -0.06
C GLY A 144 -27.51 -5.79 1.05
N GLY A 145 -28.13 -6.80 1.64
CA GLY A 145 -27.57 -7.61 2.71
C GLY A 145 -27.64 -6.96 4.10
N THR A 146 -26.70 -7.36 4.97
CA THR A 146 -26.66 -7.01 6.40
C THR A 146 -25.69 -5.86 6.69
N THR A 147 -25.63 -4.86 5.81
CA THR A 147 -24.81 -3.66 6.02
C THR A 147 -25.61 -2.41 5.66
N VAL A 148 -25.45 -1.33 6.45
CA VAL A 148 -26.10 -0.04 6.19
C VAL A 148 -25.79 0.45 4.78
N LEU A 149 -24.52 0.38 4.38
CA LEU A 149 -24.07 0.83 3.06
C LEU A 149 -24.67 -0.02 1.93
N GLY A 150 -24.80 -1.34 2.13
CA GLY A 150 -25.43 -2.22 1.14
C GLY A 150 -26.92 -1.94 0.97
N ILE A 151 -27.63 -1.67 2.07
CA ILE A 151 -29.05 -1.29 2.06
C ILE A 151 -29.26 0.06 1.36
N GLU A 152 -28.44 1.06 1.68
CA GLU A 152 -28.47 2.35 0.99
C GLU A 152 -28.18 2.20 -0.51
N GLU A 153 -27.19 1.38 -0.88
CA GLU A 153 -26.85 1.16 -2.28
C GLU A 153 -27.97 0.44 -3.02
N ALA A 154 -28.62 -0.55 -2.40
CA ALA A 154 -29.80 -1.19 -2.97
C ALA A 154 -30.92 -0.17 -3.22
N ALA A 155 -31.20 0.72 -2.27
CA ALA A 155 -32.21 1.76 -2.43
C ALA A 155 -31.86 2.70 -3.59
N ARG A 156 -30.62 3.19 -3.65
CA ARG A 156 -30.14 4.06 -4.74
C ARG A 156 -30.21 3.38 -6.10
N THR A 157 -29.79 2.11 -6.20
CA THR A 157 -29.87 1.34 -7.44
C THR A 157 -31.30 1.20 -7.91
N MET A 158 -32.23 0.84 -7.02
CA MET A 158 -33.64 0.61 -7.40
C MET A 158 -34.36 1.91 -7.79
N VAL A 159 -33.97 3.05 -7.21
CA VAL A 159 -34.43 4.36 -7.68
C VAL A 159 -33.83 4.70 -9.04
N ALA A 160 -32.52 4.46 -9.24
CA ALA A 160 -31.83 4.77 -10.48
C ALA A 160 -32.32 3.92 -11.67
N THR A 161 -32.62 2.64 -11.46
CA THR A 161 -33.23 1.76 -12.47
C THR A 161 -34.71 2.03 -12.69
N GLY A 162 -35.32 2.84 -11.82
CA GLY A 162 -36.73 3.20 -11.88
C GLY A 162 -37.69 2.14 -11.35
N ASP A 163 -37.19 1.13 -10.63
CA ASP A 163 -38.01 0.13 -9.94
C ASP A 163 -38.79 0.77 -8.79
N LEU A 164 -38.13 1.69 -8.09
CA LEU A 164 -38.71 2.52 -7.04
C LEU A 164 -38.88 3.96 -7.52
N VAL A 165 -40.07 4.51 -7.29
CA VAL A 165 -40.39 5.93 -7.55
C VAL A 165 -40.96 6.57 -6.30
N HIS A 166 -40.64 7.84 -6.09
CA HIS A 166 -41.25 8.62 -5.01
C HIS A 166 -42.53 9.29 -5.51
N ASP A 167 -43.69 8.95 -4.93
CA ASP A 167 -45.02 9.46 -5.35
C ASP A 167 -45.36 10.87 -4.82
N GLY A 168 -44.41 11.48 -4.10
CA GLY A 168 -44.56 12.76 -3.42
C GLY A 168 -44.78 12.64 -1.92
N LYS A 169 -45.15 11.44 -1.42
CA LYS A 169 -45.27 11.14 0.01
C LYS A 169 -44.38 9.98 0.45
N ARG A 170 -44.25 8.94 -0.37
CA ARG A 170 -43.47 7.73 -0.06
C ARG A 170 -42.88 7.11 -1.32
N PHE A 171 -41.95 6.17 -1.13
CA PHE A 171 -41.48 5.31 -2.20
C PHE A 171 -42.48 4.20 -2.50
N VAL A 172 -42.75 3.98 -3.79
CA VAL A 172 -43.64 2.94 -4.30
C VAL A 172 -43.01 2.23 -5.49
N TRP A 173 -43.44 1.00 -5.75
CA TRP A 173 -43.05 0.25 -6.94
C TRP A 173 -43.65 0.88 -8.21
N ARG A 174 -42.86 0.97 -9.28
CA ARG A 174 -43.38 1.28 -10.62
C ARG A 174 -44.02 0.01 -11.21
N GLU A 175 -45.32 0.04 -11.51
CA GLU A 175 -46.15 -1.15 -11.83
C GLU A 175 -45.64 -2.04 -12.98
N LYS A 176 -45.07 -3.19 -12.61
CA LYS A 176 -45.27 -4.58 -13.06
C LYS A 176 -44.13 -5.31 -12.37
N ALA A 177 -44.43 -6.29 -11.52
CA ALA A 177 -43.45 -6.99 -10.70
C ALA A 177 -42.23 -7.41 -11.53
N ALA A 178 -41.19 -6.57 -11.54
CA ALA A 178 -39.87 -6.95 -11.97
C ALA A 178 -39.48 -8.09 -11.02
N ASP A 179 -38.98 -9.18 -11.59
CA ASP A 179 -38.58 -10.37 -10.81
C ASP A 179 -37.84 -9.92 -9.56
N ARG A 180 -38.39 -10.29 -8.41
CA ARG A 180 -37.92 -9.83 -7.10
C ARG A 180 -36.42 -10.11 -7.01
N ARG A 181 -35.63 -9.03 -6.96
CA ARG A 181 -34.18 -9.10 -7.01
C ARG A 181 -33.64 -9.99 -5.89
N GLN A 182 -32.77 -10.92 -6.26
CA GLN A 182 -32.02 -11.71 -5.30
C GLN A 182 -30.88 -10.88 -4.72
N TYR A 183 -30.22 -11.39 -3.68
CA TYR A 183 -29.00 -10.79 -3.17
C TYR A 183 -27.93 -10.76 -4.27
N ILE A 184 -27.56 -9.55 -4.71
CA ILE A 184 -26.56 -9.31 -5.76
C ILE A 184 -25.28 -8.71 -5.14
N GLY A 185 -25.40 -8.13 -3.94
CA GLY A 185 -24.30 -7.56 -3.16
C GLY A 185 -23.92 -6.14 -3.57
N PRO A 186 -23.31 -5.34 -2.68
CA PRO A 186 -23.10 -3.90 -2.88
C PRO A 186 -22.27 -3.53 -4.13
N ARG A 187 -21.32 -4.39 -4.52
CA ARG A 187 -20.49 -4.16 -5.70
C ARG A 187 -21.28 -4.31 -7.00
N ALA A 188 -22.05 -5.39 -7.15
CA ALA A 188 -22.78 -5.60 -8.39
C ALA A 188 -23.96 -4.61 -8.52
N LEU A 189 -24.52 -4.14 -7.40
CA LEU A 189 -25.43 -2.99 -7.39
C LEU A 189 -24.79 -1.72 -7.96
N LEU A 190 -23.53 -1.43 -7.64
CA LEU A 190 -22.79 -0.33 -8.24
C LEU A 190 -22.54 -0.54 -9.75
N GLU A 191 -22.23 -1.76 -10.17
CA GLU A 191 -22.03 -2.07 -11.60
C GLU A 191 -23.29 -1.84 -12.44
N GLU A 192 -24.47 -2.17 -11.91
CA GLU A 192 -25.75 -1.84 -12.54
C GLU A 192 -25.94 -0.34 -12.68
N ARG A 193 -25.60 0.43 -11.64
CA ARG A 193 -25.69 1.89 -11.70
C ARG A 193 -24.71 2.50 -12.67
N PHE A 194 -23.50 1.95 -12.79
CA PHE A 194 -22.55 2.41 -13.81
C PHE A 194 -23.08 2.19 -15.23
N ALA A 195 -23.91 1.17 -15.45
CA ALA A 195 -24.54 0.92 -16.75
C ALA A 195 -25.63 1.94 -17.11
N THR A 196 -26.21 2.66 -16.14
CA THR A 196 -27.22 3.70 -16.39
C THR A 196 -26.61 5.09 -16.62
N LEU A 197 -25.32 5.27 -16.34
CA LEU A 197 -24.63 6.55 -16.54
C LEU A 197 -24.31 6.79 -18.01
N ASP A 198 -24.48 8.03 -18.46
CA ASP A 198 -23.95 8.45 -19.76
C ASP A 198 -22.41 8.48 -19.74
N THR A 199 -21.80 8.41 -20.93
CA THR A 199 -20.34 8.36 -21.09
C THR A 199 -19.61 9.52 -20.39
N SER A 200 -20.18 10.72 -20.38
CA SER A 200 -19.53 11.89 -19.77
C SER A 200 -19.60 11.83 -18.25
N SER A 201 -20.72 11.38 -17.69
CA SER A 201 -20.87 11.17 -16.24
C SER A 201 -19.99 10.03 -15.73
N MET A 202 -19.88 8.93 -16.47
CA MET A 202 -18.95 7.85 -16.11
C MET A 202 -17.49 8.33 -16.13
N ARG A 203 -17.08 9.05 -17.17
CA ARG A 203 -15.71 9.63 -17.25
C ARG A 203 -15.42 10.63 -16.14
N TYR A 204 -16.40 11.48 -15.79
CA TYR A 204 -16.28 12.36 -14.62
C TYR A 204 -16.05 11.55 -13.34
N LEU A 205 -16.85 10.50 -13.14
CA LEU A 205 -16.77 9.63 -11.97
C LEU A 205 -15.42 8.91 -11.88
N GLU A 206 -14.86 8.44 -13.01
CA GLU A 206 -13.52 7.87 -13.10
C GLU A 206 -12.45 8.83 -12.58
N VAL A 207 -12.47 10.08 -13.05
CA VAL A 207 -11.52 11.11 -12.60
C VAL A 207 -11.70 11.42 -11.11
N ALA A 208 -12.93 11.58 -10.65
CA ALA A 208 -13.24 11.86 -9.24
C ALA A 208 -12.80 10.72 -8.29
N CYS A 209 -12.88 9.47 -8.75
CA CYS A 209 -12.45 8.30 -7.98
C CYS A 209 -10.92 8.14 -7.97
N THR A 210 -10.24 8.54 -9.04
CA THR A 210 -8.76 8.53 -9.11
C THR A 210 -8.12 9.70 -8.35
N ALA A 211 -8.81 10.82 -8.19
CA ALA A 211 -8.31 11.96 -7.41
C ALA A 211 -8.10 11.61 -5.92
N LEU A 212 -7.09 12.24 -5.31
CA LEU A 212 -6.78 12.05 -3.90
C LEU A 212 -7.98 12.43 -3.03
N PRO A 213 -8.23 11.73 -1.91
CA PRO A 213 -9.28 12.13 -0.97
C PRO A 213 -9.14 13.58 -0.49
N ALA A 214 -7.90 14.08 -0.41
CA ALA A 214 -7.58 15.45 0.00
C ALA A 214 -7.81 16.50 -1.10
N SER A 215 -7.81 16.12 -2.39
CA SER A 215 -7.98 17.04 -3.52
C SER A 215 -9.22 17.91 -3.37
N SER A 216 -9.12 19.18 -3.75
CA SER A 216 -10.29 20.05 -3.85
C SER A 216 -11.15 19.70 -5.07
N GLY A 217 -12.41 20.15 -5.05
CA GLY A 217 -13.27 20.05 -6.23
C GLY A 217 -12.74 20.81 -7.45
N GLN A 218 -11.87 21.81 -7.25
CA GLN A 218 -11.21 22.53 -8.34
C GLN A 218 -10.20 21.66 -9.08
N VAL A 219 -9.41 20.87 -8.35
CA VAL A 219 -8.48 19.89 -8.95
C VAL A 219 -9.26 18.83 -9.72
N ILE A 220 -10.37 18.33 -9.16
CA ILE A 220 -11.22 17.34 -9.84
C ILE A 220 -11.80 17.95 -11.13
N ASP A 221 -12.40 19.14 -11.06
CA ASP A 221 -12.98 19.80 -12.25
C ASP A 221 -11.93 20.11 -13.33
N ALA A 222 -10.72 20.50 -12.92
CA ALA A 222 -9.60 20.72 -13.83
C ALA A 222 -9.16 19.42 -14.51
N ALA A 223 -9.01 18.32 -13.76
CA ALA A 223 -8.66 17.00 -14.32
C ALA A 223 -9.73 16.48 -15.29
N VAL A 224 -11.00 16.67 -14.97
CA VAL A 224 -12.12 16.35 -15.88
C VAL A 224 -12.07 17.23 -17.14
N GLY A 225 -11.60 18.47 -17.03
CA GLY A 225 -11.35 19.34 -18.16
C GLY A 225 -10.22 18.86 -19.07
N LEU A 226 -9.13 18.34 -18.50
CA LEU A 226 -8.02 17.73 -19.23
C LEU A 226 -8.45 16.43 -19.93
N ASP A 227 -9.43 15.73 -19.37
CA ASP A 227 -10.14 14.63 -20.03
C ASP A 227 -11.05 15.11 -21.19
N GLY A 228 -11.08 16.40 -21.51
CA GLY A 228 -11.78 16.93 -22.69
C GLY A 228 -13.29 17.08 -22.53
N ILE A 229 -13.83 17.03 -21.30
CA ILE A 229 -15.26 17.29 -21.05
C ILE A 229 -15.49 18.82 -20.96
N PRO A 230 -16.37 19.40 -21.80
CA PRO A 230 -16.65 20.84 -21.80
C PRO A 230 -17.27 21.32 -20.48
N ALA A 231 -16.97 22.56 -20.05
CA ALA A 231 -17.40 23.09 -18.75
C ALA A 231 -18.91 23.00 -18.47
N ASN A 232 -19.77 23.28 -19.47
CA ASN A 232 -21.22 23.15 -19.33
C ASN A 232 -21.66 21.68 -19.13
N THR A 233 -20.95 20.73 -19.73
CA THR A 233 -21.19 19.30 -19.53
C THR A 233 -20.66 18.84 -18.17
N ARG A 234 -19.48 19.31 -17.74
CA ARG A 234 -18.94 19.01 -16.40
C ARG A 234 -19.91 19.37 -15.28
N ARG A 235 -20.51 20.56 -15.35
CA ARG A 235 -21.50 21.02 -14.35
C ARG A 235 -22.73 20.10 -14.30
N ARG A 236 -23.29 19.76 -15.47
CA ARG A 236 -24.44 18.85 -15.56
C ARG A 236 -24.10 17.44 -15.08
N CYS A 237 -22.93 16.91 -15.42
CA CYS A 237 -22.46 15.62 -14.91
C CYS A 237 -22.28 15.64 -13.39
N LEU A 238 -21.69 16.70 -12.83
CA LEU A 238 -21.58 16.83 -11.37
C LEU A 238 -22.96 16.87 -10.71
N GLU A 239 -23.89 17.67 -11.23
CA GLU A 239 -25.27 17.74 -10.72
C GLU A 239 -25.96 16.37 -10.78
N ALA A 240 -25.85 15.65 -11.91
CA ALA A 240 -26.42 14.31 -12.07
C ALA A 240 -25.80 13.30 -11.09
N LEU A 241 -24.47 13.24 -11.00
CA LEU A 241 -23.76 12.32 -10.10
C LEU A 241 -24.01 12.63 -8.61
N VAL A 242 -24.26 13.90 -8.27
CA VAL A 242 -24.66 14.32 -6.92
C VAL A 242 -26.09 13.90 -6.63
N ASN A 243 -27.02 14.10 -7.56
CA ASN A 243 -28.41 13.68 -7.42
C ASN A 243 -28.53 12.15 -7.30
N ASP A 244 -27.68 11.42 -8.03
CA ASP A 244 -27.56 9.98 -7.92
C ASP A 244 -26.88 9.54 -6.60
N GLY A 245 -26.27 10.45 -5.83
CA GLY A 245 -25.57 10.10 -4.60
C GLY A 245 -24.26 9.34 -4.82
N LEU A 246 -23.66 9.46 -5.99
CA LEU A 246 -22.32 8.94 -6.30
C LEU A 246 -21.23 9.93 -5.87
N LEU A 247 -21.49 11.23 -6.04
CA LEU A 247 -20.59 12.28 -5.63
C LEU A 247 -21.22 13.19 -4.57
N SER A 248 -20.37 13.76 -3.72
CA SER A 248 -20.71 14.90 -2.87
C SER A 248 -20.77 16.19 -3.71
N PRO A 249 -21.37 17.28 -3.20
CA PRO A 249 -21.38 18.58 -3.90
C PRO A 249 -19.99 19.14 -4.23
N GLN A 250 -18.94 18.63 -3.57
CA GLN A 250 -17.55 18.99 -3.86
C GLN A 250 -16.88 18.07 -4.91
N GLY A 251 -17.65 17.19 -5.56
CA GLY A 251 -17.15 16.26 -6.57
C GLY A 251 -16.41 15.05 -6.00
N LYS A 252 -16.46 14.82 -4.68
CA LYS A 252 -15.79 13.67 -4.04
C LYS A 252 -16.69 12.44 -4.00
N PRO A 253 -16.16 11.22 -4.23
CA PRO A 253 -16.97 10.00 -4.11
C PRO A 253 -17.58 9.87 -2.72
N THR A 254 -18.85 9.47 -2.67
CA THR A 254 -19.61 9.33 -1.42
C THR A 254 -19.14 8.16 -0.56
N SER A 255 -18.53 7.14 -1.17
CA SER A 255 -17.97 6.00 -0.45
C SER A 255 -16.67 5.49 -1.08
N GLU A 256 -15.88 4.79 -0.28
CA GLU A 256 -14.70 4.09 -0.79
C GLU A 256 -15.06 2.81 -1.54
N LEU A 257 -16.21 2.20 -1.24
CA LEU A 257 -16.70 1.08 -2.04
C LEU A 257 -16.88 1.51 -3.49
N LEU A 258 -17.52 2.67 -3.70
CA LEU A 258 -17.66 3.30 -5.01
C LEU A 258 -16.30 3.56 -5.66
N ARG A 259 -15.38 4.21 -4.94
CA ARG A 259 -14.04 4.48 -5.45
C ARG A 259 -13.34 3.20 -5.94
N ARG A 260 -13.32 2.14 -5.12
CA ARG A 260 -12.70 0.86 -5.47
C ARG A 260 -13.38 0.19 -6.66
N ALA A 261 -14.70 0.19 -6.70
CA ALA A 261 -15.45 -0.40 -7.81
C ALA A 261 -15.10 0.27 -9.15
N VAL A 262 -15.09 1.61 -9.18
CA VAL A 262 -14.72 2.40 -10.37
C VAL A 262 -13.27 2.13 -10.77
N LEU A 263 -12.32 2.19 -9.83
CA LEU A 263 -10.90 1.95 -10.12
C LEU A 263 -10.66 0.54 -10.66
N GLN A 264 -11.31 -0.48 -10.10
CA GLN A 264 -11.15 -1.87 -10.53
C GLN A 264 -11.80 -2.16 -11.88
N ARG A 265 -12.89 -1.46 -12.22
CA ARG A 265 -13.53 -1.55 -13.54
C ARG A 265 -12.71 -0.87 -14.63
N MET A 266 -11.97 0.18 -14.29
CA MET A 266 -11.24 1.00 -15.26
C MET A 266 -10.13 0.18 -15.95
N PRO A 267 -10.12 0.12 -17.30
CA PRO A 267 -9.04 -0.52 -18.05
C PRO A 267 -7.68 0.12 -17.72
N PRO A 268 -6.57 -0.64 -17.71
CA PRO A 268 -5.26 -0.11 -17.34
C PRO A 268 -4.83 1.13 -18.13
N ALA A 269 -5.02 1.14 -19.46
CA ALA A 269 -4.68 2.28 -20.31
C ALA A 269 -5.46 3.55 -19.92
N ARG A 270 -6.77 3.41 -19.70
CA ARG A 270 -7.62 4.51 -19.23
C ARG A 270 -7.19 5.01 -17.86
N ARG A 271 -6.78 4.10 -16.97
CA ARG A 271 -6.28 4.45 -15.64
C ARG A 271 -5.03 5.30 -15.70
N SER A 272 -4.06 4.93 -16.53
CA SER A 272 -2.85 5.73 -16.75
C SER A 272 -3.15 7.12 -17.33
N GLU A 273 -4.09 7.24 -18.29
CA GLU A 273 -4.52 8.55 -18.79
C GLU A 273 -5.12 9.42 -17.68
N VAL A 274 -6.01 8.86 -16.87
CA VAL A 274 -6.64 9.57 -15.76
C VAL A 274 -5.61 9.97 -14.70
N TYR A 275 -4.63 9.11 -14.38
CA TYR A 275 -3.52 9.46 -13.49
C TYR A 275 -2.74 10.66 -14.02
N ARG A 276 -2.45 10.70 -15.33
CA ARG A 276 -1.79 11.84 -15.98
C ARG A 276 -2.62 13.12 -15.87
N PHE A 277 -3.93 13.06 -16.13
CA PHE A 277 -4.81 14.23 -16.00
C PHE A 277 -4.86 14.76 -14.57
N VAL A 278 -4.92 13.87 -13.57
CA VAL A 278 -4.91 14.27 -12.16
C VAL A 278 -3.55 14.87 -11.78
N ALA A 279 -2.43 14.32 -12.25
CA ALA A 279 -1.10 14.90 -12.02
C ALA A 279 -0.99 16.33 -12.56
N GLU A 280 -1.45 16.55 -13.79
CA GLU A 280 -1.43 17.85 -14.44
C GLU A 280 -2.39 18.85 -13.78
N ALA A 281 -3.57 18.40 -13.35
CA ALA A 281 -4.50 19.21 -12.57
C ALA A 281 -3.94 19.60 -11.20
N LEU A 282 -3.25 18.68 -10.52
CA LEU A 282 -2.56 18.94 -9.26
C LEU A 282 -1.41 19.94 -9.42
N HIS A 283 -0.84 20.08 -10.63
CA HIS A 283 0.18 21.08 -10.90
C HIS A 283 -0.40 22.46 -11.21
N THR A 284 -1.56 22.50 -11.89
CA THR A 284 -2.13 23.73 -12.48
C THR A 284 -3.22 24.39 -11.63
N ALA A 285 -4.07 23.60 -10.98
CA ALA A 285 -5.25 24.11 -10.25
C ALA A 285 -4.97 24.36 -8.76
N GLU A 286 -4.04 23.61 -8.17
CA GLU A 286 -3.48 23.88 -6.85
C GLU A 286 -1.98 24.06 -7.03
N PRO A 287 -1.40 25.28 -6.96
CA PRO A 287 0.05 25.39 -6.97
C PRO A 287 0.57 24.54 -5.82
N LEU A 288 1.33 23.50 -6.16
CA LEU A 288 1.93 22.51 -5.26
C LEU A 288 2.36 23.20 -3.97
N VAL A 289 1.54 23.05 -2.92
CA VAL A 289 1.90 23.62 -1.62
C VAL A 289 2.86 22.62 -1.01
N GLY A 290 4.13 22.82 -1.30
CA GLY A 290 5.24 22.16 -0.64
C GLY A 290 5.66 20.78 -1.15
N PRO A 291 6.84 20.33 -0.72
CA PRO A 291 7.50 19.14 -1.27
C PRO A 291 6.84 17.80 -0.90
N SER A 292 6.03 17.76 0.15
CA SER A 292 5.24 16.55 0.47
C SER A 292 4.19 16.25 -0.60
N MET A 293 3.67 17.29 -1.28
CA MET A 293 2.80 17.10 -2.44
C MET A 293 3.56 16.66 -3.69
N ALA A 294 4.85 16.99 -3.81
CA ALA A 294 5.68 16.57 -4.95
C ALA A 294 5.83 15.05 -5.03
N ALA A 295 6.00 14.36 -3.89
CA ALA A 295 6.00 12.89 -3.85
C ALA A 295 4.68 12.30 -4.40
N THR A 296 3.55 12.92 -4.05
CA THR A 296 2.24 12.46 -4.50
C THR A 296 2.06 12.69 -5.99
N VAL A 297 2.40 13.88 -6.49
CA VAL A 297 2.39 14.15 -7.93
C VAL A 297 3.34 13.22 -8.68
N GLY A 298 4.53 12.96 -8.13
CA GLY A 298 5.49 12.02 -8.69
C GLY A 298 4.93 10.61 -8.85
N ALA A 299 4.20 10.10 -7.84
CA ALA A 299 3.51 8.82 -7.95
C ALA A 299 2.44 8.82 -9.05
N TYR A 300 1.64 9.89 -9.17
CA TYR A 300 0.65 10.01 -10.26
C TYR A 300 1.31 10.11 -11.65
N LEU A 301 2.47 10.75 -11.76
CA LEU A 301 3.25 10.80 -13.00
C LEU A 301 3.76 9.42 -13.39
N CYS A 302 4.30 8.65 -12.44
CA CYS A 302 4.74 7.28 -12.67
C CYS A 302 3.59 6.39 -13.13
N GLU A 303 2.45 6.40 -12.42
CA GLU A 303 1.24 5.65 -12.79
C GLU A 303 0.64 6.11 -14.13
N GLY A 304 0.87 7.38 -14.49
CA GLY A 304 0.52 7.97 -15.77
C GLY A 304 1.49 7.68 -16.91
N GLY A 305 2.60 6.97 -16.65
CA GLY A 305 3.60 6.55 -17.63
C GLY A 305 4.80 7.49 -17.81
N ASP A 306 4.85 8.62 -17.11
CA ASP A 306 6.00 9.55 -17.10
C ASP A 306 6.96 9.17 -15.95
N LEU A 307 7.63 8.03 -16.12
CA LEU A 307 8.45 7.40 -15.07
C LEU A 307 9.64 8.27 -14.66
N GLU A 308 10.30 8.94 -15.62
CA GLU A 308 11.49 9.75 -15.37
C GLU A 308 11.15 10.97 -14.49
N ARG A 309 10.15 11.77 -14.88
CA ARG A 309 9.74 12.94 -14.09
C ARG A 309 9.10 12.53 -12.77
N GLY A 310 8.36 11.41 -12.77
CA GLY A 310 7.76 10.88 -11.55
C GLY A 310 8.79 10.43 -10.53
N ALA A 311 9.78 9.62 -10.94
CA ALA A 311 10.85 9.14 -10.08
C ALA A 311 11.72 10.29 -9.55
N GLN A 312 12.04 11.27 -10.40
CA GLN A 312 12.77 12.47 -10.00
C GLN A 312 12.02 13.25 -8.91
N ALA A 313 10.72 13.50 -9.08
CA ALA A 313 9.91 14.20 -8.08
C ALA A 313 9.82 13.43 -6.75
N ILE A 314 9.76 12.09 -6.80
CA ILE A 314 9.79 11.23 -5.61
C ILE A 314 11.14 11.32 -4.91
N LEU A 315 12.26 11.29 -5.65
CA LEU A 315 13.62 11.40 -5.11
C LEU A 315 13.86 12.76 -4.46
N GLU A 316 13.42 13.85 -5.09
CA GLU A 316 13.51 15.21 -4.53
C GLU A 316 12.75 15.31 -3.20
N ALA A 317 11.54 14.77 -3.15
CA ALA A 317 10.77 14.71 -1.91
C ALA A 317 11.44 13.82 -0.85
N GLY A 318 12.05 12.71 -1.26
CA GLY A 318 12.81 11.81 -0.39
C GLY A 318 14.05 12.47 0.20
N SER A 319 14.80 13.22 -0.60
CA SER A 319 15.97 13.98 -0.16
C SER A 319 15.58 15.03 0.88
N LEU A 320 14.52 15.80 0.63
CA LEU A 320 14.04 16.77 1.62
C LEU A 320 13.53 16.08 2.90
N ALA A 321 12.83 14.95 2.77
CA ALA A 321 12.39 14.19 3.93
C ALA A 321 13.58 13.76 4.80
N ALA A 322 14.73 13.40 4.20
CA ALA A 322 15.95 13.10 4.93
C ALA A 322 16.49 14.34 5.67
N ASP A 323 16.58 15.48 5.00
CA ASP A 323 17.06 16.76 5.57
C ASP A 323 16.20 17.24 6.75
N LEU A 324 14.90 16.94 6.72
CA LEU A 324 13.94 17.31 7.76
C LEU A 324 13.83 16.26 8.89
N GLY A 325 14.57 15.16 8.82
CA GLY A 325 14.60 14.11 9.85
C GLY A 325 13.45 13.10 9.76
N TYR A 326 12.78 12.99 8.61
CA TYR A 326 11.79 11.95 8.32
C TYR A 326 12.45 10.73 7.67
N SER A 327 13.42 10.14 8.38
CA SER A 327 14.30 9.04 7.93
C SER A 327 13.56 7.89 7.23
N ALA A 328 12.53 7.33 7.87
CA ALA A 328 11.78 6.20 7.32
C ALA A 328 11.01 6.57 6.04
N ALA A 329 10.50 7.79 5.96
CA ALA A 329 9.80 8.30 4.78
C ALA A 329 10.77 8.51 3.61
N ALA A 330 11.94 9.10 3.90
CA ALA A 330 12.99 9.32 2.91
C ALA A 330 13.44 8.00 2.25
N VAL A 331 13.72 6.97 3.06
CA VAL A 331 14.11 5.64 2.56
C VAL A 331 12.97 5.00 1.75
N ARG A 332 11.72 5.11 2.19
CA ARG A 332 10.56 4.56 1.46
C ARG A 332 10.35 5.27 0.11
N LEU A 333 10.48 6.59 0.07
CA LEU A 333 10.38 7.36 -1.18
C LEU A 333 11.51 6.99 -2.14
N ALA A 334 12.76 6.91 -1.64
CA ALA A 334 13.90 6.45 -2.44
C ALA A 334 13.68 5.04 -3.01
N ALA A 335 13.14 4.12 -2.21
CA ALA A 335 12.81 2.77 -2.67
C ALA A 335 11.68 2.78 -3.72
N ALA A 336 10.63 3.57 -3.51
CA ALA A 336 9.53 3.70 -4.46
C ALA A 336 9.99 4.25 -5.82
N ALA A 337 10.88 5.26 -5.83
CA ALA A 337 11.46 5.78 -7.06
C ALA A 337 12.22 4.69 -7.85
N VAL A 338 13.03 3.87 -7.16
CA VAL A 338 13.74 2.73 -7.78
C VAL A 338 12.78 1.66 -8.30
N GLN A 339 11.67 1.42 -7.61
CA GLN A 339 10.64 0.46 -8.05
C GLN A 339 9.97 0.91 -9.35
N TYR A 340 9.64 2.20 -9.47
CA TYR A 340 9.07 2.75 -10.70
C TYR A 340 10.08 2.82 -11.84
N GLN A 341 11.31 3.24 -11.54
CA GLN A 341 12.35 3.52 -12.53
C GLN A 341 13.70 2.92 -12.09
N PRO A 342 13.98 1.65 -12.43
CA PRO A 342 15.16 0.93 -11.94
C PRO A 342 16.41 1.20 -12.78
N ASP A 343 16.72 2.45 -13.14
CA ASP A 343 17.96 2.80 -13.87
C ASP A 343 19.14 3.13 -12.93
N ALA A 344 20.34 3.31 -13.50
CA ALA A 344 21.56 3.54 -12.73
C ALA A 344 21.54 4.87 -11.96
N ASP A 345 20.98 5.92 -12.56
CA ASP A 345 20.97 7.27 -12.01
C ASP A 345 19.99 7.36 -10.83
N THR A 346 18.78 6.79 -11.00
CA THR A 346 17.76 6.68 -9.96
C THR A 346 18.27 5.88 -8.76
N ARG A 347 18.97 4.76 -9.00
CA ARG A 347 19.60 3.97 -7.93
C ARG A 347 20.72 4.72 -7.22
N SER A 348 21.52 5.50 -7.96
CA SER A 348 22.59 6.31 -7.38
C SER A 348 22.01 7.36 -6.42
N ALA A 349 21.02 8.13 -6.89
CA ALA A 349 20.33 9.13 -6.08
C ALA A 349 19.62 8.51 -4.86
N ALA A 350 18.93 7.38 -5.02
CA ALA A 350 18.31 6.65 -3.91
C ALA A 350 19.34 6.16 -2.88
N SER A 351 20.53 5.74 -3.34
CA SER A 351 21.63 5.32 -2.47
C SER A 351 22.21 6.49 -1.66
N GLU A 352 22.29 7.69 -2.24
CA GLU A 352 22.72 8.90 -1.55
C GLU A 352 21.74 9.29 -0.43
N ILE A 353 20.44 9.28 -0.71
CA ILE A 353 19.39 9.53 0.31
C ILE A 353 19.51 8.51 1.45
N SER A 354 19.66 7.23 1.11
CA SER A 354 19.79 6.16 2.10
C SER A 354 21.04 6.29 2.96
N ARG A 355 22.15 6.81 2.41
CA ARG A 355 23.40 7.09 3.15
C ARG A 355 23.29 8.36 4.02
N ALA A 356 22.57 9.37 3.56
CA ALA A 356 22.36 10.62 4.28
C ALA A 356 21.51 10.43 5.55
N VAL A 357 20.55 9.49 5.50
CA VAL A 357 19.78 9.03 6.65
C VAL A 357 20.68 8.19 7.56
N ARG A 358 21.42 8.82 8.47
CA ARG A 358 22.20 8.10 9.50
C ARG A 358 21.26 7.20 10.30
N LEU A 359 21.42 5.88 10.17
CA LEU A 359 20.81 4.91 11.08
C LEU A 359 21.37 5.16 12.50
N PRO A 360 20.53 5.38 13.51
CA PRO A 360 20.95 5.18 14.89
C PRO A 360 21.50 3.75 15.03
N SER A 361 22.65 3.61 15.68
CA SER A 361 23.26 2.33 16.03
C SER A 361 22.40 1.58 17.04
N GLY A 362 21.30 1.00 16.56
CA GLY A 362 20.43 0.09 17.29
C GLY A 362 20.03 -1.03 16.34
N PRO A 363 19.67 -2.22 16.86
CA PRO A 363 19.11 -3.27 16.02
C PRO A 363 17.92 -2.67 15.24
N PRO A 364 17.80 -2.94 13.93
CA PRO A 364 16.66 -2.47 13.17
C PRO A 364 15.40 -2.93 13.90
N PRO A 365 14.45 -2.03 14.23
CA PRO A 365 13.13 -2.50 14.64
C PRO A 365 12.59 -3.34 13.48
N ASP A 366 12.00 -4.50 13.77
CA ASP A 366 11.46 -5.43 12.77
C ASP A 366 10.65 -4.65 11.73
N LEU A 367 11.22 -4.50 10.53
CA LEU A 367 10.62 -3.82 9.37
C LEU A 367 9.78 -4.80 8.55
N ASP A 368 9.22 -5.83 9.18
CA ASP A 368 8.33 -6.82 8.56
C ASP A 368 6.85 -6.36 8.55
N ASP A 369 6.57 -5.08 8.83
CA ASP A 369 5.22 -4.52 8.62
C ASP A 369 4.98 -4.22 7.13
N GLU A 370 4.02 -4.96 6.58
CA GLU A 370 3.49 -4.95 5.23
C GLU A 370 3.45 -3.58 4.53
N ARG A 371 3.83 -3.63 3.26
CA ARG A 371 3.74 -2.55 2.28
C ARG A 371 2.31 -2.02 2.17
N PRO A 372 2.06 -0.69 2.12
CA PRO A 372 0.87 -0.18 1.50
C PRO A 372 1.06 -0.29 -0.02
N THR A 373 0.75 -1.46 -0.58
CA THR A 373 0.63 -1.65 -2.03
C THR A 373 -0.84 -1.56 -2.42
N ILE A 374 -1.11 -0.87 -3.52
CA ILE A 374 -2.32 -1.01 -4.37
C ILE A 374 -2.70 -2.51 -4.43
N PRO A 375 -4.00 -2.89 -4.43
CA PRO A 375 -4.42 -4.29 -4.33
C PRO A 375 -3.85 -5.13 -5.48
N VAL A 376 -2.74 -5.81 -5.18
CA VAL A 376 -2.29 -7.03 -5.85
C VAL A 376 -3.08 -8.17 -5.17
N PRO A 377 -3.60 -9.16 -5.91
CA PRO A 377 -4.28 -10.30 -5.31
C PRO A 377 -3.40 -10.91 -4.19
N GLU A 378 -3.98 -11.03 -2.99
CA GLU A 378 -3.30 -11.52 -1.78
C GLU A 378 -2.72 -12.91 -2.02
N ALA A 379 -1.39 -12.99 -2.11
CA ALA A 379 -0.64 -14.17 -1.73
C ALA A 379 0.12 -13.80 -0.46
N THR A 380 -0.37 -14.33 0.67
CA THR A 380 0.21 -14.24 2.01
C THR A 380 1.71 -14.54 1.98
N LEU A 381 2.54 -13.53 2.20
CA LEU A 381 3.99 -13.68 2.39
C LEU A 381 4.29 -13.76 3.89
N GLU A 382 3.91 -14.87 4.51
CA GLU A 382 4.61 -15.33 5.71
C GLU A 382 6.03 -15.72 5.29
N ASN A 383 7.02 -15.13 5.96
CA ASN A 383 8.43 -15.52 5.97
C ASN A 383 8.95 -16.07 4.62
N SER A 384 9.18 -15.19 3.65
CA SER A 384 9.53 -15.52 2.25
C SER A 384 10.58 -16.65 2.08
N ALA A 385 11.55 -16.75 2.99
CA ALA A 385 12.56 -17.82 2.97
C ALA A 385 11.99 -19.18 3.41
N GLU A 386 11.16 -19.24 4.45
CA GLU A 386 10.49 -20.46 4.89
C GLU A 386 9.43 -20.89 3.90
N ALA A 387 8.68 -19.95 3.31
CA ALA A 387 7.74 -20.23 2.23
C ALA A 387 8.45 -20.82 1.00
N ILE A 388 9.59 -20.28 0.57
CA ILE A 388 10.39 -20.83 -0.53
C ILE A 388 10.89 -22.25 -0.20
N VAL A 389 11.37 -22.47 1.03
CA VAL A 389 11.84 -23.80 1.47
C VAL A 389 10.69 -24.80 1.55
N GLN A 390 9.52 -24.39 2.04
CA GLN A 390 8.34 -25.22 2.17
C GLN A 390 7.80 -25.61 0.80
N VAL A 391 7.64 -24.64 -0.11
CA VAL A 391 7.22 -24.87 -1.50
C VAL A 391 8.20 -25.78 -2.25
N LEU A 392 9.50 -25.65 -2.00
CA LEU A 392 10.51 -26.55 -2.56
C LEU A 392 10.38 -27.98 -2.00
N LYS A 393 10.11 -28.15 -0.70
CA LYS A 393 9.85 -29.45 -0.07
C LYS A 393 8.59 -30.10 -0.61
N ASP A 394 7.54 -29.31 -0.81
CA ASP A 394 6.24 -29.75 -1.32
C ASP A 394 6.26 -29.99 -2.85
N ARG A 395 7.40 -29.70 -3.51
CA ARG A 395 7.62 -29.81 -4.96
C ARG A 395 6.63 -29.00 -5.79
N ASP A 396 6.05 -27.93 -5.22
CA ASP A 396 5.24 -26.98 -5.98
C ASP A 396 6.13 -26.00 -6.74
N HIS A 397 6.59 -26.50 -7.88
CA HIS A 397 7.49 -25.82 -8.78
C HIS A 397 6.92 -24.53 -9.37
N GLN A 398 5.61 -24.47 -9.61
CA GLN A 398 4.97 -23.28 -10.18
C GLN A 398 4.89 -22.16 -9.15
N GLN A 399 4.50 -22.49 -7.92
CA GLN A 399 4.50 -21.54 -6.82
C GLN A 399 5.92 -21.06 -6.47
N PHE A 400 6.92 -21.94 -6.58
CA PHE A 400 8.32 -21.58 -6.40
C PHE A 400 8.76 -20.49 -7.39
N ASP A 401 8.46 -20.67 -8.68
CA ASP A 401 8.86 -19.71 -9.72
C ASP A 401 8.14 -18.37 -9.53
N ALA A 402 6.86 -18.39 -9.16
CA ALA A 402 6.09 -17.20 -8.85
C ALA A 402 6.66 -16.41 -7.64
N LEU A 403 7.08 -17.11 -6.58
CA LEU A 403 7.71 -16.49 -5.41
C LEU A 403 9.06 -15.86 -5.76
N ILE A 404 9.88 -16.53 -6.59
CA ILE A 404 11.16 -15.99 -7.07
C ILE A 404 10.94 -14.77 -7.97
N GLU A 405 9.97 -14.80 -8.89
CA GLU A 405 9.65 -13.66 -9.74
C GLU A 405 9.11 -12.47 -8.96
N SER A 406 8.24 -12.73 -7.97
CA SER A 406 7.75 -11.71 -7.04
C SER A 406 8.90 -11.10 -6.21
N ALA A 407 9.84 -11.92 -5.73
CA ALA A 407 11.02 -11.45 -5.01
C ALA A 407 11.96 -10.62 -5.90
N ILE A 408 12.12 -10.98 -7.18
CA ILE A 408 12.89 -10.18 -8.16
C ILE A 408 12.18 -8.85 -8.42
N ALA A 409 10.86 -8.88 -8.68
CA ALA A 409 10.06 -7.68 -8.91
C ALA A 409 10.06 -6.73 -7.71
N ALA A 410 10.19 -7.29 -6.49
CA ALA A 410 10.39 -6.57 -5.24
C ALA A 410 11.80 -5.94 -5.06
N GLY A 411 12.72 -6.10 -6.02
CA GLY A 411 14.10 -5.59 -5.91
C GLY A 411 15.07 -6.56 -5.23
N GLY A 412 14.74 -7.86 -5.16
CA GLY A 412 15.57 -8.91 -4.58
C GLY A 412 16.90 -9.14 -5.31
N ASP A 413 17.83 -9.87 -4.67
CA ASP A 413 19.13 -10.21 -5.27
C ASP A 413 18.96 -11.18 -6.45
N LEU A 414 19.17 -10.67 -7.67
CA LEU A 414 19.13 -11.44 -8.91
C LEU A 414 20.08 -12.65 -8.88
N THR A 415 21.26 -12.50 -8.27
CA THR A 415 22.23 -13.60 -8.19
C THR A 415 21.71 -14.71 -7.28
N GLY A 416 21.14 -14.34 -6.13
CA GLY A 416 20.47 -15.28 -5.23
C GLY A 416 19.29 -15.99 -5.88
N ALA A 417 18.45 -15.25 -6.62
CA ALA A 417 17.31 -15.81 -7.33
C ALA A 417 17.71 -16.83 -8.41
N HIS A 418 18.76 -16.54 -9.19
CA HIS A 418 19.29 -17.50 -10.15
C HIS A 418 19.89 -18.73 -9.47
N CYS A 419 20.56 -18.59 -8.33
CA CYS A 419 21.08 -19.74 -7.55
C CYS A 419 19.94 -20.63 -7.03
N LEU A 420 18.83 -20.05 -6.57
CA LEU A 420 17.65 -20.80 -6.13
C LEU A 420 16.97 -21.53 -7.29
N ARG A 421 16.91 -20.91 -8.48
CA ARG A 421 16.43 -21.57 -9.71
C ARG A 421 17.27 -22.79 -10.08
N VAL A 422 18.59 -22.77 -9.86
CA VAL A 422 19.44 -23.96 -10.07
C VAL A 422 18.94 -25.14 -9.23
N VAL A 423 18.68 -24.92 -7.94
CA VAL A 423 18.19 -25.98 -7.03
C VAL A 423 16.81 -26.49 -7.46
N SER A 424 15.91 -25.59 -7.83
CA SER A 424 14.58 -25.95 -8.35
C SER A 424 14.67 -26.78 -9.63
N TYR A 425 15.47 -26.37 -10.62
CA TYR A 425 15.64 -27.15 -11.85
C TYR A 425 16.29 -28.51 -11.63
N ILE A 426 17.23 -28.62 -10.69
CA ILE A 426 17.79 -29.92 -10.27
C ILE A 426 16.70 -30.82 -9.70
N SER A 427 15.81 -30.29 -8.84
CA SER A 427 14.70 -31.06 -8.27
C SER A 427 13.68 -31.53 -9.32
N ARG A 428 13.60 -30.84 -10.47
CA ARG A 428 12.78 -31.19 -11.65
C ARG A 428 13.49 -32.11 -12.64
N GLU A 429 14.74 -32.51 -12.37
CA GLU A 429 15.61 -33.25 -13.28
C GLU A 429 15.94 -32.50 -14.60
N ASP A 430 15.70 -31.18 -14.66
CA ASP A 430 16.04 -30.33 -15.81
C ASP A 430 17.45 -29.75 -15.68
N ILE A 431 18.43 -30.59 -16.00
CA ILE A 431 19.85 -30.23 -15.93
C ILE A 431 20.21 -29.11 -16.92
N GLN A 432 19.54 -28.98 -18.07
CA GLN A 432 19.86 -27.95 -19.05
C GLN A 432 19.43 -26.56 -18.57
N SER A 433 18.25 -26.43 -17.97
CA SER A 433 17.79 -25.16 -17.40
C SER A 433 18.59 -24.79 -16.14
N ALA A 434 19.02 -25.77 -15.34
CA ALA A 434 19.93 -25.53 -14.22
C ALA A 434 21.28 -24.92 -14.66
N VAL A 435 21.86 -25.38 -15.78
CA VAL A 435 23.10 -24.78 -16.35
C VAL A 435 22.88 -23.34 -16.77
N ARG A 436 21.79 -23.07 -17.50
CA ARG A 436 21.47 -21.72 -17.97
C ARG A 436 21.28 -20.76 -16.79
N ALA A 437 20.63 -21.22 -15.72
CA ALA A 437 20.46 -20.44 -14.50
C ALA A 437 21.79 -20.15 -13.80
N LEU A 438 22.70 -21.13 -13.72
CA LEU A 438 24.04 -20.94 -13.12
C LEU A 438 24.89 -19.96 -13.95
N ASP A 439 24.84 -20.05 -15.28
CA ASP A 439 25.54 -19.12 -16.17
C ASP A 439 25.00 -17.69 -16.03
N ALA A 440 23.68 -17.53 -15.87
CA ALA A 440 23.05 -16.24 -15.60
C ALA A 440 23.51 -15.67 -14.24
N ALA A 441 23.59 -16.50 -13.20
CA ALA A 441 24.11 -16.08 -11.89
C ALA A 441 25.56 -15.58 -11.99
N ARG A 442 26.43 -16.27 -12.75
CA ARG A 442 27.85 -15.89 -12.92
C ARG A 442 28.04 -14.57 -13.68
N LYS A 443 27.16 -14.30 -14.65
CA LYS A 443 27.16 -13.11 -15.52
C LYS A 443 26.44 -11.90 -14.90
N SER A 444 25.80 -12.07 -13.74
CA SER A 444 25.06 -10.98 -13.09
C SER A 444 25.99 -9.81 -12.70
N PRO A 445 25.68 -8.56 -13.11
CA PRO A 445 26.55 -7.39 -12.89
C PRO A 445 26.53 -6.88 -11.44
N THR A 446 25.60 -7.33 -10.61
CA THR A 446 25.42 -6.89 -9.20
C THR A 446 25.89 -7.97 -8.22
N ARG A 447 27.20 -8.07 -7.99
CA ARG A 447 27.76 -9.01 -7.00
C ARG A 447 27.75 -8.40 -5.59
N LYS A 448 26.72 -8.73 -4.81
CA LYS A 448 26.72 -8.45 -3.35
C LYS A 448 27.80 -9.28 -2.63
N PRO A 449 28.27 -8.87 -1.44
CA PRO A 449 29.06 -9.73 -0.55
C PRO A 449 28.34 -11.07 -0.34
N GLY A 450 29.06 -12.20 -0.39
CA GLY A 450 28.50 -13.55 -0.32
C GLY A 450 27.90 -14.12 -1.63
N ALA A 451 27.83 -13.36 -2.72
CA ALA A 451 27.34 -13.87 -4.01
C ALA A 451 28.21 -15.02 -4.57
N ALA A 452 29.54 -14.94 -4.38
CA ALA A 452 30.46 -15.99 -4.80
C ALA A 452 30.21 -17.31 -4.05
N ILE A 453 29.91 -17.24 -2.74
CA ILE A 453 29.59 -18.40 -1.92
C ILE A 453 28.33 -19.10 -2.45
N ARG A 454 27.26 -18.33 -2.73
CA ARG A 454 26.01 -18.86 -3.28
C ARG A 454 26.19 -19.50 -4.65
N ILE A 455 26.99 -18.89 -5.54
CA ILE A 455 27.29 -19.43 -6.86
C ILE A 455 28.05 -20.76 -6.74
N SER A 456 29.06 -20.83 -5.87
CA SER A 456 29.83 -22.07 -5.65
C SER A 456 28.97 -23.18 -5.05
N ILE A 457 28.07 -22.87 -4.10
CA ILE A 457 27.10 -23.86 -3.58
C ILE A 457 26.15 -24.34 -4.67
N ALA A 458 25.57 -23.44 -5.48
CA ALA A 458 24.68 -23.82 -6.58
C ALA A 458 25.42 -24.66 -7.66
N SER A 459 26.68 -24.35 -7.91
CA SER A 459 27.56 -25.14 -8.79
C SER A 459 27.76 -26.55 -8.24
N ALA A 460 28.10 -26.68 -6.95
CA ALA A 460 28.25 -27.99 -6.28
C ALA A 460 26.98 -28.84 -6.37
N CYS A 461 25.80 -28.26 -6.13
CA CYS A 461 24.51 -28.94 -6.30
C CYS A 461 24.34 -29.49 -7.72
N LEU A 462 24.64 -28.68 -8.75
CA LEU A 462 24.53 -29.08 -10.14
C LEU A 462 25.51 -30.21 -10.50
N GLN A 463 26.74 -30.17 -9.97
CA GLN A 463 27.73 -31.23 -10.21
C GLN A 463 27.33 -32.55 -9.53
N LEU A 464 26.77 -32.51 -8.32
CA LEU A 464 26.21 -33.70 -7.68
C LEU A 464 25.06 -34.30 -8.49
N ALA A 465 24.13 -33.47 -8.97
CA ALA A 465 23.02 -33.93 -9.82
C ALA A 465 23.50 -34.59 -11.12
N ARG A 466 24.67 -34.19 -11.63
CA ARG A 466 25.32 -34.78 -12.81
C ARG A 466 26.19 -36.01 -12.52
N GLY A 467 26.27 -36.44 -11.26
CA GLY A 467 27.13 -37.54 -10.83
C GLY A 467 28.63 -37.19 -10.79
N ARG A 468 29.02 -35.92 -10.94
CA ARG A 468 30.41 -35.46 -10.91
C ARG A 468 30.85 -35.15 -9.48
N ARG A 469 30.98 -36.20 -8.67
CA ARG A 469 31.24 -36.11 -7.23
C ARG A 469 32.51 -35.33 -6.88
N HIS A 470 33.57 -35.49 -7.68
CA HIS A 470 34.84 -34.78 -7.48
C HIS A 470 34.71 -33.27 -7.71
N ASP A 471 34.07 -32.86 -8.81
CA ASP A 471 33.84 -31.45 -9.14
C ASP A 471 32.92 -30.79 -8.10
N ALA A 472 31.92 -31.53 -7.61
CA ALA A 472 31.05 -31.05 -6.54
C ALA A 472 31.80 -30.80 -5.23
N MET A 473 32.74 -31.68 -4.88
CA MET A 473 33.58 -31.51 -3.69
C MET A 473 34.45 -30.25 -3.82
N ILE A 474 35.09 -30.04 -4.98
CA ILE A 474 35.87 -28.82 -5.26
C ILE A 474 35.00 -27.57 -5.07
N ASP A 475 33.87 -27.49 -5.75
CA ASP A 475 32.97 -26.33 -5.69
C ASP A 475 32.47 -26.08 -4.25
N SER A 476 32.21 -27.14 -3.46
CA SER A 476 31.80 -27.02 -2.05
C SER A 476 32.92 -26.51 -1.14
N LEU A 477 34.17 -26.92 -1.38
CA LEU A 477 35.34 -26.43 -0.65
C LEU A 477 35.70 -24.99 -1.01
N GLU A 478 35.51 -24.60 -2.28
CA GLU A 478 35.65 -23.20 -2.72
C GLU A 478 34.63 -22.30 -2.02
N ALA A 479 33.37 -22.74 -1.89
CA ALA A 479 32.35 -22.03 -1.13
C ALA A 479 32.77 -21.85 0.35
N LEU A 480 33.30 -22.91 0.97
CA LEU A 480 33.76 -22.90 2.35
C LEU A 480 34.95 -21.96 2.56
N ALA A 481 35.95 -22.02 1.68
CA ALA A 481 37.11 -21.14 1.72
C ALA A 481 36.70 -19.66 1.56
N ALA A 482 35.78 -19.38 0.63
CA ALA A 482 35.23 -18.05 0.44
C ALA A 482 34.45 -17.54 1.65
N ALA A 483 33.64 -18.40 2.28
CA ALA A 483 32.88 -18.06 3.49
C ALA A 483 33.78 -17.73 4.67
N ARG A 484 34.80 -18.54 4.93
CA ARG A 484 35.79 -18.31 5.99
C ARG A 484 36.59 -17.03 5.78
N THR A 485 37.00 -16.79 4.53
CA THR A 485 37.73 -15.56 4.18
C THR A 485 36.89 -14.31 4.43
N GLN A 486 35.58 -14.39 4.14
CA GLN A 486 34.63 -13.30 4.34
C GLN A 486 34.07 -13.22 5.77
N LYS A 487 34.38 -14.18 6.64
CA LYS A 487 33.79 -14.34 7.98
C LYS A 487 32.25 -14.40 7.95
N ASP A 488 31.70 -15.07 6.93
CA ASP A 488 30.27 -15.25 6.74
C ASP A 488 29.81 -16.54 7.44
N GLY A 489 29.36 -16.43 8.69
CA GLY A 489 28.91 -17.56 9.51
C GLY A 489 27.78 -18.38 8.86
N PRO A 490 26.67 -17.76 8.40
CA PRO A 490 25.63 -18.45 7.65
C PRO A 490 26.13 -19.11 6.36
N GLY A 491 27.01 -18.42 5.61
CA GLY A 491 27.65 -18.97 4.42
C GLY A 491 28.55 -20.17 4.71
N GLU A 492 29.28 -20.15 5.84
CA GLU A 492 30.13 -21.24 6.29
C GLU A 492 29.31 -22.47 6.68
N ALA A 493 28.22 -22.29 7.44
CA ALA A 493 27.31 -23.38 7.79
C ALA A 493 26.69 -24.02 6.53
N ALA A 494 26.22 -23.21 5.57
CA ALA A 494 25.66 -23.71 4.32
C ALA A 494 26.71 -24.45 3.46
N ALA A 495 27.93 -23.93 3.38
CA ALA A 495 29.03 -24.59 2.67
C ALA A 495 29.39 -25.93 3.32
N LEU A 496 29.48 -26.00 4.66
CA LEU A 496 29.75 -27.25 5.38
C LEU A 496 28.65 -28.30 5.17
N LYS A 497 27.38 -27.91 5.13
CA LYS A 497 26.29 -28.83 4.74
C LYS A 497 26.48 -29.38 3.32
N MET A 498 26.95 -28.54 2.40
CA MET A 498 27.28 -28.99 1.05
C MET A 498 28.47 -29.96 1.03
N VAL A 499 29.53 -29.70 1.83
CA VAL A 499 30.65 -30.65 1.99
C VAL A 499 30.18 -31.97 2.61
N SER A 500 29.29 -31.94 3.59
CA SER A 500 28.71 -33.16 4.16
C SER A 500 27.95 -33.96 3.09
N ALA A 501 27.11 -33.31 2.29
CA ALA A 501 26.37 -33.96 1.22
C ALA A 501 27.28 -34.54 0.11
N THR A 502 28.41 -33.90 -0.22
CA THR A 502 29.39 -34.46 -1.16
C THR A 502 30.14 -35.66 -0.56
N CYS A 503 30.45 -35.65 0.74
CA CYS A 503 30.98 -36.81 1.47
C CYS A 503 30.00 -37.99 1.48
N LEU A 504 28.71 -37.75 1.73
CA LEU A 504 27.67 -38.80 1.63
C LEU A 504 27.62 -39.40 0.23
N ALA A 505 27.62 -38.55 -0.80
CA ALA A 505 27.63 -39.02 -2.19
C ALA A 505 28.89 -39.83 -2.54
N ALA A 506 30.01 -39.59 -1.85
CA ALA A 506 31.25 -40.34 -1.99
C ALA A 506 31.31 -41.63 -1.14
N GLY A 507 30.32 -41.89 -0.28
CA GLY A 507 30.29 -43.05 0.61
C GLY A 507 31.04 -42.89 1.92
N LEU A 508 31.38 -41.65 2.31
CA LEU A 508 32.11 -41.32 3.55
C LEU A 508 31.14 -40.88 4.65
N SER A 509 30.29 -41.80 5.12
CA SER A 509 29.21 -41.47 6.07
C SER A 509 29.70 -40.92 7.41
N SER A 510 30.77 -41.47 7.99
CA SER A 510 31.28 -40.97 9.29
C SER A 510 31.81 -39.54 9.23
N ASP A 511 32.38 -39.16 8.09
CA ASP A 511 32.92 -37.81 7.89
C ASP A 511 31.80 -36.83 7.58
N ALA A 512 30.79 -37.26 6.84
CA ALA A 512 29.58 -36.47 6.62
C ALA A 512 28.86 -36.10 7.92
N ASP A 513 28.66 -37.07 8.82
CA ASP A 513 27.99 -36.85 10.11
C ASP A 513 28.78 -35.88 11.00
N ARG A 514 30.11 -36.01 11.02
CA ARG A 514 31.00 -35.09 11.75
C ARG A 514 30.91 -33.67 11.21
N ILE A 515 30.96 -33.51 9.89
CA ILE A 515 30.91 -32.20 9.22
C ILE A 515 29.53 -31.55 9.40
N ASP A 516 28.44 -32.32 9.34
CA ASP A 516 27.08 -31.82 9.56
C ASP A 516 26.89 -31.34 11.01
N GLY A 517 27.45 -32.07 11.99
CA GLY A 517 27.46 -31.64 13.38
C GLY A 517 28.20 -30.31 13.60
N VAL A 518 29.31 -30.08 12.88
CA VAL A 518 30.02 -28.78 12.91
C VAL A 518 29.20 -27.69 12.21
N ALA A 519 28.54 -28.00 11.10
CA ALA A 519 27.66 -27.06 10.41
C ALA A 519 26.49 -26.60 11.30
N ALA A 520 25.88 -27.53 12.04
CA ALA A 520 24.81 -27.25 12.99
C ALA A 520 25.28 -26.34 14.13
N ALA A 521 26.50 -26.58 14.67
CA ALA A 521 27.08 -25.77 15.73
C ALA A 521 27.48 -24.34 15.30
N ILE A 522 27.75 -24.13 14.01
CA ILE A 522 28.04 -22.78 13.45
C ILE A 522 26.74 -22.03 13.10
N ALA A 523 25.65 -22.76 12.82
CA ALA A 523 24.34 -22.17 12.52
C ALA A 523 23.55 -21.76 13.77
N SER A 524 23.83 -22.37 14.93
CA SER A 524 23.29 -22.03 16.25
C SER A 524 24.08 -20.89 16.90
#